data_AF-A0AAC8Q056-F1
#
_entry.id   AF-A0AAC8Q056-F1
#
_cell.length_a   1.000
_cell.length_b   1.000
_cell.length_c   1.000
_cell.angle_alpha   90.00
_cell.angle_beta   90.00
_cell.angle_gamma   90.00
#
_symmetry.space_group_name_H-M   'P 1'
#
loop_
_entity.id
_entity.type
_entity.pdbx_description
1 polymer ?
#
loop_
_entity_poly.entity_id
_entity_poly.type
_entity_poly.pdbx_seq_one_letter_code
_entity_poly.pdbx_strand_id
1 'polypeptide(L)'
;MSPHVRTPRSLLATLSLGGLLLSPLGCDGNMNPGDAGSEEELSATSQPAYAIATRKWPTLTIPVCWETSGYATEKGWVKAAVENTWSAASGLSFSGWGSCASSSTGVRIQVADVNPHTKGIGTDINGLLSGMVLNFTFNTWSPACQGMRQDCIEDIAVHEFGHAAGFDHEQNRTDTPSNCNDRPTGGYGDWKMSAWDLRSVMNYCNPEWNGDGFLSALDKQAVGELYGLLANPDGSAGNMNGWSVTQNGGNGWLAAGGEFRTSYEWSKRTQLIDLHTRGFTAAELAAAPPIEISEEFRRTWCPDSYFLKVQLLDANMNVVDTFDTGEVQQTGPCDNNGAWEKVSHVFTGYGKNTGTVRYVRWEDGGVDSEWWWGHYGAALRNAVLKVRKNQLVNGDASGNTLNGWTLTENGGNGWLAEGGAFHTSYEWSKRTQLIDLYSAGYSQAALSSSPPIFVSEQFKRFYCPDTYFLKVELLDANMNVLAAYDTGEVSQPGPCDYAAAWEKVSHTFTHYGPGARYVRWSDGGVDSEWWWGHYGVVMDDAVVAVFR
;
A
#
# COMPACT_ATOMS: atom_id res chain seq x y z
N MET A 1 -32.86 0.31 -8.64
CA MET A 1 -32.36 1.05 -7.47
C MET A 1 -32.93 2.45 -7.52
N SER A 2 -33.70 2.84 -6.51
CA SER A 2 -34.23 4.21 -6.41
C SER A 2 -33.17 5.12 -5.81
N PRO A 3 -32.88 6.30 -6.40
CA PRO A 3 -31.95 7.25 -5.82
C PRO A 3 -32.53 7.79 -4.52
N HIS A 4 -31.81 7.63 -3.40
CA HIS A 4 -32.14 8.32 -2.17
C HIS A 4 -31.83 9.81 -2.34
N VAL A 5 -32.83 10.64 -2.03
CA VAL A 5 -32.78 12.10 -2.17
C VAL A 5 -31.83 12.69 -1.14
N ARG A 6 -30.78 13.40 -1.58
CA ARG A 6 -29.92 14.22 -0.70
C ARG A 6 -30.77 15.22 0.08
N THR A 7 -30.65 15.23 1.41
CA THR A 7 -31.01 16.40 2.21
C THR A 7 -29.84 17.39 2.22
N PRO A 8 -30.02 18.66 1.82
CA PRO A 8 -28.93 19.62 1.79
C PRO A 8 -28.48 19.97 3.21
N ARG A 9 -27.21 19.71 3.54
CA ARG A 9 -26.59 20.23 4.77
C ARG A 9 -25.83 21.52 4.47
N SER A 10 -26.33 22.61 5.01
CA SER A 10 -25.66 23.90 5.09
C SER A 10 -24.38 23.76 5.93
N LEU A 11 -23.24 24.18 5.40
CA LEU A 11 -22.04 24.39 6.21
C LEU A 11 -22.34 25.51 7.23
N LEU A 12 -22.60 25.13 8.49
CA LEU A 12 -22.53 26.05 9.62
C LEU A 12 -21.10 25.98 10.18
N ALA A 13 -20.30 26.98 9.83
CA ALA A 13 -19.06 27.29 10.52
C ALA A 13 -19.40 27.76 11.94
N THR A 14 -19.19 26.92 12.94
CA THR A 14 -19.29 27.31 14.35
C THR A 14 -18.01 28.04 14.76
N LEU A 15 -18.10 29.36 14.87
CA LEU A 15 -17.17 30.17 15.67
C LEU A 15 -17.29 29.75 17.14
N SER A 16 -16.16 29.37 17.74
CA SER A 16 -16.03 29.20 19.18
C SER A 16 -15.91 30.57 19.86
N LEU A 17 -16.88 30.93 20.70
CA LEU A 17 -16.70 31.91 21.76
C LEU A 17 -17.00 31.25 23.10
N GLY A 18 -16.00 31.28 23.98
CA GLY A 18 -16.11 30.83 25.36
C GLY A 18 -16.95 31.77 26.22
N GLY A 19 -17.51 31.20 27.29
CA GLY A 19 -18.19 31.94 28.36
C GLY A 19 -18.66 31.00 29.45
N LEU A 20 -17.96 31.04 30.59
CA LEU A 20 -18.30 30.43 31.88
C LEU A 20 -19.76 30.68 32.31
N LEU A 21 -20.35 29.75 33.08
CA LEU A 21 -21.04 30.02 34.36
C LEU A 21 -21.35 28.73 35.15
N LEU A 22 -21.39 28.88 36.47
CA LEU A 22 -21.32 27.87 37.55
C LEU A 22 -22.66 27.14 37.86
N SER A 23 -22.53 25.84 38.19
CA SER A 23 -23.11 24.94 39.25
C SER A 23 -24.42 25.29 40.04
N PRO A 24 -25.00 24.39 40.91
CA PRO A 24 -24.88 22.91 41.09
C PRO A 24 -26.22 22.17 41.47
N LEU A 25 -26.10 20.86 41.81
CA LEU A 25 -26.94 19.99 42.69
C LEU A 25 -28.10 19.14 42.12
N GLY A 26 -28.09 17.84 42.46
CA GLY A 26 -29.30 17.00 42.59
C GLY A 26 -29.08 15.49 42.36
N CYS A 27 -29.01 14.71 43.44
CA CYS A 27 -28.74 13.25 43.48
C CYS A 27 -29.98 12.34 43.28
N ASP A 28 -29.66 11.05 43.09
CA ASP A 28 -30.33 9.81 43.52
C ASP A 28 -31.43 9.15 42.69
N GLY A 29 -31.18 7.86 42.40
CA GLY A 29 -32.13 6.90 41.83
C GLY A 29 -31.53 5.51 41.59
N ASN A 30 -31.38 4.74 42.66
CA ASN A 30 -30.88 3.36 42.75
C ASN A 30 -31.80 2.33 42.04
N MET A 31 -31.27 1.43 41.20
CA MET A 31 -31.90 0.13 40.86
C MET A 31 -30.84 -0.99 40.71
N ASN A 32 -31.18 -2.15 41.29
CA ASN A 32 -30.34 -3.31 41.62
C ASN A 32 -29.90 -4.15 40.39
N PRO A 33 -28.87 -5.02 40.52
CA PRO A 33 -28.19 -5.70 39.43
C PRO A 33 -28.84 -7.05 39.09
N GLY A 34 -28.84 -7.41 37.81
CA GLY A 34 -29.31 -8.71 37.36
C GLY A 34 -29.59 -8.74 35.87
N ASP A 35 -28.54 -8.71 35.05
CA ASP A 35 -28.39 -9.73 34.02
C ASP A 35 -26.93 -9.78 33.58
N ALA A 36 -26.32 -10.93 33.78
CA ALA A 36 -24.97 -11.23 33.32
C ALA A 36 -25.07 -11.57 31.82
N GLY A 37 -25.04 -10.54 30.99
CA GLY A 37 -24.76 -10.66 29.56
C GLY A 37 -23.25 -10.59 29.36
N SER A 38 -22.65 -11.73 29.05
CA SER A 38 -21.25 -11.85 28.64
C SER A 38 -20.91 -10.84 27.54
N GLU A 39 -20.01 -9.90 27.86
CA GLU A 39 -19.27 -9.16 26.85
C GLU A 39 -18.31 -10.14 26.17
N GLU A 40 -18.79 -10.79 25.11
CA GLU A 40 -17.91 -11.44 24.14
C GLU A 40 -17.07 -10.34 23.47
N GLU A 41 -15.84 -10.24 23.94
CA GLU A 41 -14.72 -9.55 23.33
C GLU A 41 -14.49 -10.14 21.92
N LEU A 42 -15.25 -9.64 20.94
CA LEU A 42 -15.10 -9.99 19.54
C LEU A 42 -13.80 -9.38 18.99
N SER A 43 -12.74 -10.18 19.08
CA SER A 43 -11.53 -10.11 18.28
C SER A 43 -11.86 -9.78 16.81
N ALA A 44 -11.65 -8.51 16.45
CA ALA A 44 -11.91 -7.96 15.12
C ALA A 44 -10.84 -8.46 14.14
N THR A 45 -11.09 -9.62 13.53
CA THR A 45 -10.31 -10.14 12.41
C THR A 45 -10.73 -9.42 11.13
N SER A 46 -9.85 -8.54 10.63
CA SER A 46 -10.05 -7.71 9.45
C SER A 46 -9.61 -8.42 8.16
N GLN A 47 -10.50 -8.47 7.14
CA GLN A 47 -10.33 -9.28 5.92
C GLN A 47 -10.86 -8.58 4.64
N PRO A 48 -10.20 -8.71 3.46
CA PRO A 48 -9.71 -7.59 2.62
C PRO A 48 -10.69 -7.03 1.51
N ALA A 49 -10.32 -6.43 0.33
CA ALA A 49 -11.15 -5.51 -0.58
C ALA A 49 -11.02 -5.88 -2.07
N TYR A 50 -12.00 -5.64 -2.93
CA TYR A 50 -12.12 -6.42 -4.19
C TYR A 50 -11.55 -5.77 -5.47
N ALA A 51 -10.38 -6.22 -5.93
CA ALA A 51 -9.83 -5.86 -7.25
C ALA A 51 -9.60 -7.10 -8.13
N ILE A 52 -9.44 -6.91 -9.44
CA ILE A 52 -8.98 -7.96 -10.35
C ILE A 52 -7.52 -7.71 -10.72
N ALA A 53 -6.60 -8.34 -9.98
CA ALA A 53 -5.15 -8.22 -10.17
C ALA A 53 -4.72 -8.56 -11.61
N THR A 54 -5.40 -9.55 -12.23
CA THR A 54 -5.11 -9.99 -13.60
C THR A 54 -5.53 -8.99 -14.69
N ARG A 55 -6.30 -7.97 -14.35
CA ARG A 55 -6.78 -6.93 -15.27
C ARG A 55 -6.19 -5.55 -14.97
N LYS A 56 -5.19 -5.49 -14.09
CA LYS A 56 -4.42 -4.27 -13.81
C LYS A 56 -3.77 -3.77 -15.09
N TRP A 57 -3.83 -2.45 -15.30
CA TRP A 57 -3.08 -1.80 -16.37
C TRP A 57 -1.57 -1.96 -16.19
N PRO A 58 -0.83 -2.35 -17.25
CA PRO A 58 0.63 -2.44 -17.19
C PRO A 58 1.32 -1.07 -17.16
N THR A 59 0.59 0.01 -17.49
CA THR A 59 1.06 1.39 -17.46
C THR A 59 0.33 2.17 -16.37
N LEU A 60 1.00 3.17 -15.81
CA LEU A 60 0.41 4.05 -14.79
C LEU A 60 -0.35 5.23 -15.39
N THR A 61 -0.03 5.61 -16.62
CA THR A 61 -0.80 6.59 -17.39
C THR A 61 -1.75 5.85 -18.34
N ILE A 62 -3.05 5.93 -18.09
CA ILE A 62 -4.09 5.30 -18.90
C ILE A 62 -4.67 6.33 -19.88
N PRO A 63 -4.63 6.09 -21.20
CA PRO A 63 -5.28 6.98 -22.17
C PRO A 63 -6.80 6.99 -22.00
N VAL A 64 -7.41 8.15 -22.18
CA VAL A 64 -8.86 8.38 -22.15
C VAL A 64 -9.26 9.24 -23.34
N CYS A 65 -10.40 8.95 -23.97
CA CYS A 65 -10.96 9.80 -25.01
C CYS A 65 -12.49 9.73 -25.05
N TRP A 66 -13.11 10.72 -25.69
CA TRP A 66 -14.55 10.85 -25.88
C TRP A 66 -14.97 10.48 -27.29
N GLU A 67 -15.96 9.60 -27.40
CA GLU A 67 -16.62 9.24 -28.65
C GLU A 67 -17.74 10.23 -29.00
N THR A 68 -18.44 10.74 -27.98
CA THR A 68 -19.52 11.72 -28.14
C THR A 68 -18.97 13.15 -28.16
N SER A 69 -19.36 13.97 -29.13
CA SER A 69 -19.01 15.40 -29.21
C SER A 69 -19.86 16.26 -28.24
N GLY A 70 -19.43 17.50 -27.97
CA GLY A 70 -20.12 18.41 -27.03
C GLY A 70 -19.81 18.14 -25.55
N TYR A 71 -20.65 18.65 -24.65
CA TYR A 71 -20.60 18.47 -23.19
C TYR A 71 -19.28 18.89 -22.52
N ALA A 72 -18.70 20.02 -22.95
CA ALA A 72 -17.39 20.46 -22.47
C ALA A 72 -17.36 20.65 -20.93
N THR A 73 -18.44 21.16 -20.36
CA THR A 73 -18.58 21.38 -18.91
C THR A 73 -18.61 20.05 -18.16
N GLU A 74 -19.49 19.13 -18.55
CA GLU A 74 -19.66 17.83 -17.89
C GLU A 74 -18.41 16.96 -18.00
N LYS A 75 -17.75 16.98 -19.16
CA LYS A 75 -16.46 16.29 -19.35
C LYS A 75 -15.37 16.88 -18.45
N GLY A 76 -15.43 18.18 -18.18
CA GLY A 76 -14.55 18.85 -17.22
C GLY A 76 -14.79 18.36 -15.79
N TRP A 77 -16.05 18.20 -15.38
CA TRP A 77 -16.43 17.63 -14.08
C TRP A 77 -15.91 16.19 -13.92
N VAL A 78 -16.15 15.33 -14.92
CA VAL A 78 -15.64 13.95 -14.93
C VAL A 78 -14.12 13.92 -14.75
N LYS A 79 -13.39 14.70 -15.56
CA LYS A 79 -11.93 14.76 -15.47
C LYS A 79 -11.47 15.18 -14.07
N ALA A 80 -12.03 16.26 -13.54
CA ALA A 80 -11.65 16.78 -12.23
C ALA A 80 -11.97 15.79 -11.09
N ALA A 81 -13.14 15.15 -11.10
CA ALA A 81 -13.54 14.18 -10.10
C ALA A 81 -12.57 12.98 -10.06
N VAL A 82 -12.19 12.45 -11.23
CA VAL A 82 -11.23 11.34 -11.35
C VAL A 82 -9.82 11.75 -10.90
N GLU A 83 -9.35 12.93 -11.32
CA GLU A 83 -8.03 13.44 -10.92
C GLU A 83 -7.94 13.67 -9.40
N ASN A 84 -9.03 14.15 -8.78
CA ASN A 84 -9.11 14.42 -7.34
C ASN A 84 -9.34 13.17 -6.47
N THR A 85 -9.60 12.00 -7.08
CA THR A 85 -9.88 10.74 -6.36
C THR A 85 -8.79 9.71 -6.62
N TRP A 86 -8.91 8.93 -7.70
CA TRP A 86 -8.03 7.81 -8.02
C TRP A 86 -6.58 8.26 -8.24
N SER A 87 -6.39 9.38 -8.95
CA SER A 87 -5.05 9.92 -9.21
C SER A 87 -4.43 10.66 -8.03
N ALA A 88 -5.24 11.32 -7.20
CA ALA A 88 -4.73 11.94 -5.97
C ALA A 88 -4.29 10.90 -4.92
N ALA A 89 -4.91 9.72 -4.91
CA ALA A 89 -4.63 8.65 -3.96
C ALA A 89 -3.45 7.74 -4.36
N SER A 90 -3.00 7.75 -5.62
CA SER A 90 -2.03 6.76 -6.14
C SER A 90 -1.13 7.32 -7.25
N GLY A 91 -0.27 6.45 -7.81
CA GLY A 91 0.48 6.74 -9.03
C GLY A 91 -0.32 6.64 -10.33
N LEU A 92 -1.59 6.22 -10.27
CA LEU A 92 -2.46 6.10 -11.45
C LEU A 92 -2.83 7.47 -12.00
N SER A 93 -2.74 7.66 -13.31
CA SER A 93 -3.18 8.89 -13.98
C SER A 93 -3.92 8.60 -15.27
N PHE A 94 -4.75 9.55 -15.69
CA PHE A 94 -5.55 9.47 -16.91
C PHE A 94 -5.21 10.63 -17.85
N SER A 95 -4.92 10.34 -19.11
CA SER A 95 -4.46 11.34 -20.09
C SER A 95 -5.25 11.31 -21.39
N GLY A 96 -4.99 12.25 -22.31
CA GLY A 96 -5.68 12.33 -23.59
C GLY A 96 -6.92 13.24 -23.55
N TRP A 97 -7.99 12.82 -22.87
CA TRP A 97 -9.27 13.52 -22.65
C TRP A 97 -9.91 14.21 -23.88
N GLY A 98 -9.40 13.95 -25.09
CA GLY A 98 -9.83 14.54 -26.35
C GLY A 98 -10.82 13.65 -27.11
N SER A 99 -11.00 13.88 -28.41
CA SER A 99 -11.86 13.02 -29.24
C SER A 99 -11.18 11.69 -29.55
N CYS A 100 -11.92 10.59 -29.54
CA CYS A 100 -11.39 9.29 -29.93
C CYS A 100 -11.13 9.21 -31.45
N ALA A 101 -10.00 8.61 -31.82
CA ALA A 101 -9.76 8.08 -33.14
C ALA A 101 -10.24 6.62 -33.23
N SER A 102 -10.36 6.07 -34.44
CA SER A 102 -10.70 4.65 -34.64
C SER A 102 -9.68 3.72 -33.96
N SER A 103 -8.40 4.11 -33.97
CA SER A 103 -7.27 3.39 -33.36
C SER A 103 -6.97 3.77 -31.91
N SER A 104 -7.83 4.57 -31.25
CA SER A 104 -7.61 4.94 -29.85
C SER A 104 -7.61 3.71 -28.94
N THR A 105 -6.60 3.62 -28.09
CA THR A 105 -6.48 2.66 -26.98
C THR A 105 -6.91 3.32 -25.67
N GLY A 106 -6.93 2.56 -24.58
CA GLY A 106 -7.35 3.05 -23.26
C GLY A 106 -8.88 3.10 -23.10
N VAL A 107 -9.37 3.98 -22.24
CA VAL A 107 -10.78 4.15 -21.92
C VAL A 107 -11.47 5.03 -22.97
N ARG A 108 -12.37 4.44 -23.75
CA ARG A 108 -13.20 5.17 -24.73
C ARG A 108 -14.59 5.40 -24.17
N ILE A 109 -14.97 6.67 -24.01
CA ILE A 109 -16.18 7.06 -23.30
C ILE A 109 -17.25 7.54 -24.27
N GLN A 110 -18.42 6.91 -24.22
CA GLN A 110 -19.65 7.37 -24.87
C GLN A 110 -20.54 8.09 -23.85
N VAL A 111 -21.15 9.20 -24.25
CA VAL A 111 -22.25 9.83 -23.50
C VAL A 111 -23.57 9.36 -24.10
N ALA A 112 -24.44 8.75 -23.28
CA ALA A 112 -25.76 8.28 -23.68
C ALA A 112 -26.76 8.33 -22.51
N ASP A 113 -28.04 8.56 -22.81
CA ASP A 113 -29.11 8.59 -21.80
C ASP A 113 -29.56 7.17 -21.41
N VAL A 114 -28.69 6.45 -20.71
CA VAL A 114 -28.90 5.07 -20.25
C VAL A 114 -28.36 4.90 -18.83
N ASN A 115 -28.49 3.70 -18.26
CA ASN A 115 -27.74 3.34 -17.04
C ASN A 115 -26.22 3.41 -17.33
N PRO A 116 -25.44 4.21 -16.58
CA PRO A 116 -23.99 4.21 -16.70
C PRO A 116 -23.40 2.82 -16.44
N HIS A 117 -22.31 2.49 -17.12
CA HIS A 117 -21.61 1.22 -16.98
C HIS A 117 -20.27 1.23 -17.71
N THR A 118 -19.38 0.32 -17.32
CA THR A 118 -18.30 -0.19 -18.16
C THR A 118 -18.68 -1.53 -18.81
N LYS A 119 -18.10 -1.83 -19.98
CA LYS A 119 -18.25 -3.13 -20.66
C LYS A 119 -17.27 -4.20 -20.16
N GLY A 120 -16.40 -3.84 -19.21
CA GLY A 120 -15.35 -4.68 -18.66
C GLY A 120 -14.62 -3.95 -17.53
N ILE A 121 -13.63 -4.62 -16.94
CA ILE A 121 -12.85 -4.09 -15.80
C ILE A 121 -11.38 -4.00 -16.21
N GLY A 122 -10.70 -2.91 -15.83
CA GLY A 122 -9.27 -2.74 -16.06
C GLY A 122 -8.91 -2.78 -17.55
N THR A 123 -7.96 -3.65 -17.91
CA THR A 123 -7.49 -3.80 -19.30
C THR A 123 -8.53 -4.36 -20.27
N ASP A 124 -9.65 -4.93 -19.81
CA ASP A 124 -10.69 -5.48 -20.69
C ASP A 124 -11.36 -4.41 -21.56
N ILE A 125 -11.38 -3.17 -21.09
CA ILE A 125 -11.99 -2.05 -21.82
C ILE A 125 -10.99 -1.32 -22.74
N ASN A 126 -9.74 -1.80 -22.84
CA ASN A 126 -8.69 -1.16 -23.62
C ASN A 126 -9.05 -1.07 -25.11
N GLY A 127 -9.30 0.15 -25.58
CA GLY A 127 -9.64 0.44 -26.97
C GLY A 127 -11.04 -0.02 -27.40
N LEU A 128 -11.85 -0.52 -26.47
CA LEU A 128 -13.19 -1.02 -26.75
C LEU A 128 -14.16 0.12 -27.07
N LEU A 129 -14.88 0.02 -28.19
CA LEU A 129 -15.90 1.00 -28.56
C LEU A 129 -16.96 1.14 -27.48
N SER A 130 -17.15 2.37 -27.01
CA SER A 130 -18.02 2.69 -25.87
C SER A 130 -17.73 1.77 -24.68
N GLY A 131 -16.43 1.56 -24.39
CA GLY A 131 -15.96 0.72 -23.30
C GLY A 131 -16.43 1.22 -21.94
N MET A 132 -16.66 2.53 -21.82
CA MET A 132 -17.40 3.17 -20.74
C MET A 132 -18.54 4.01 -21.31
N VAL A 133 -19.70 3.97 -20.67
CA VAL A 133 -20.86 4.79 -21.00
C VAL A 133 -21.26 5.62 -19.79
N LEU A 134 -21.27 6.95 -19.95
CA LEU A 134 -21.71 7.90 -18.92
C LEU A 134 -23.02 8.56 -19.34
N ASN A 135 -23.86 8.89 -18.36
CA ASN A 135 -25.10 9.61 -18.60
C ASN A 135 -24.99 11.06 -18.11
N PHE A 136 -25.18 12.02 -19.01
CA PHE A 136 -25.15 13.46 -18.68
C PHE A 136 -26.53 14.12 -18.74
N THR A 137 -27.56 13.39 -19.13
CA THR A 137 -28.91 13.93 -19.39
C THR A 137 -29.94 13.49 -18.38
N PHE A 138 -29.87 12.23 -17.93
CA PHE A 138 -30.76 11.62 -16.94
C PHE A 138 -32.26 11.77 -17.28
N ASN A 139 -32.64 11.70 -18.55
CA ASN A 139 -34.05 11.84 -18.95
C ASN A 139 -34.83 10.55 -18.69
N THR A 140 -34.23 9.39 -18.99
CA THR A 140 -34.88 8.07 -18.87
C THR A 140 -34.43 7.29 -17.65
N TRP A 141 -33.15 7.37 -17.30
CA TRP A 141 -32.57 6.69 -16.16
C TRP A 141 -32.22 7.71 -15.06
N SER A 142 -32.63 7.41 -13.83
CA SER A 142 -32.51 8.28 -12.65
C SER A 142 -32.92 9.75 -12.87
N PRO A 143 -34.19 10.08 -13.21
CA PRO A 143 -34.63 11.46 -13.45
C PRO A 143 -34.38 12.44 -12.29
N ALA A 144 -34.26 11.93 -11.05
CA ALA A 144 -33.90 12.73 -9.89
C ALA A 144 -32.55 13.46 -10.06
N CYS A 145 -31.60 12.87 -10.80
CA CYS A 145 -30.30 13.47 -11.09
C CYS A 145 -30.37 14.75 -11.93
N GLN A 146 -31.50 15.04 -12.60
CA GLN A 146 -31.65 16.31 -13.31
C GLN A 146 -31.55 17.53 -12.38
N GLY A 147 -31.98 17.39 -11.12
CA GLY A 147 -31.87 18.45 -10.12
C GLY A 147 -30.48 18.58 -9.48
N MET A 148 -29.60 17.59 -9.65
CA MET A 148 -28.26 17.51 -9.05
C MET A 148 -27.25 16.98 -10.07
N ARG A 149 -27.30 17.54 -11.28
CA ARG A 149 -26.65 16.95 -12.46
C ARG A 149 -25.14 16.82 -12.31
N GLN A 150 -24.49 17.84 -11.77
CA GLN A 150 -23.05 17.82 -11.56
C GLN A 150 -22.67 16.71 -10.58
N ASP A 151 -23.26 16.70 -9.40
CA ASP A 151 -23.02 15.69 -8.36
C ASP A 151 -23.20 14.27 -8.92
N CYS A 152 -24.32 13.98 -9.58
CA CYS A 152 -24.53 12.65 -10.16
C CYS A 152 -23.48 12.28 -11.22
N ILE A 153 -23.03 13.23 -12.04
CA ILE A 153 -21.99 12.97 -13.06
C ILE A 153 -20.65 12.66 -12.39
N GLU A 154 -20.29 13.41 -11.35
CA GLU A 154 -19.04 13.22 -10.60
C GLU A 154 -19.06 11.87 -9.86
N ASP A 155 -20.13 11.58 -9.11
CA ASP A 155 -20.30 10.35 -8.32
C ASP A 155 -20.27 9.09 -9.20
N ILE A 156 -20.98 9.12 -10.34
CA ILE A 156 -20.95 8.04 -11.33
C ILE A 156 -19.57 7.91 -11.95
N ALA A 157 -18.93 9.03 -12.33
CA ALA A 157 -17.61 8.99 -12.94
C ALA A 157 -16.58 8.34 -12.01
N VAL A 158 -16.57 8.69 -10.72
CA VAL A 158 -15.65 8.09 -9.75
C VAL A 158 -15.88 6.57 -9.66
N HIS A 159 -17.13 6.10 -9.63
CA HIS A 159 -17.45 4.67 -9.65
C HIS A 159 -17.00 3.96 -10.92
N GLU A 160 -17.36 4.47 -12.10
CA GLU A 160 -17.02 3.82 -13.38
C GLU A 160 -15.50 3.83 -13.64
N PHE A 161 -14.79 4.86 -13.16
CA PHE A 161 -13.34 4.88 -13.21
C PHE A 161 -12.68 3.93 -12.20
N GLY A 162 -13.38 3.53 -11.12
CA GLY A 162 -12.96 2.41 -10.29
C GLY A 162 -12.93 1.10 -11.07
N HIS A 163 -13.97 0.82 -11.86
CA HIS A 163 -13.95 -0.31 -12.81
C HIS A 163 -12.84 -0.17 -13.85
N ALA A 164 -12.65 1.03 -14.41
CA ALA A 164 -11.56 1.27 -15.35
C ALA A 164 -10.18 1.07 -14.72
N ALA A 165 -10.01 1.36 -13.42
CA ALA A 165 -8.79 1.12 -12.66
C ALA A 165 -8.59 -0.35 -12.24
N GLY A 166 -9.59 -1.21 -12.44
CA GLY A 166 -9.49 -2.65 -12.16
C GLY A 166 -10.23 -3.12 -10.91
N PHE A 167 -11.05 -2.27 -10.29
CA PHE A 167 -11.84 -2.62 -9.12
C PHE A 167 -13.19 -3.24 -9.52
N ASP A 168 -13.58 -4.29 -8.79
CA ASP A 168 -14.90 -4.91 -8.93
C ASP A 168 -15.81 -4.40 -7.81
N HIS A 169 -17.09 -4.72 -7.89
CA HIS A 169 -18.05 -4.32 -6.87
C HIS A 169 -17.77 -4.96 -5.51
N GLU A 170 -17.82 -4.14 -4.47
CA GLU A 170 -17.50 -4.55 -3.10
C GLU A 170 -18.56 -5.53 -2.55
N GLN A 171 -19.82 -5.42 -2.97
CA GLN A 171 -20.87 -6.39 -2.60
C GLN A 171 -20.75 -7.75 -3.31
N ASN A 172 -19.92 -7.88 -4.36
CA ASN A 172 -19.68 -9.17 -5.03
C ASN A 172 -18.74 -10.07 -4.21
N ARG A 173 -18.16 -9.55 -3.12
CA ARG A 173 -17.24 -10.29 -2.27
C ARG A 173 -17.92 -11.42 -1.51
N THR A 174 -17.19 -12.51 -1.32
CA THR A 174 -17.69 -13.69 -0.59
C THR A 174 -17.87 -13.47 0.91
N ASP A 175 -17.28 -12.41 1.47
CA ASP A 175 -17.40 -12.00 2.88
C ASP A 175 -18.30 -10.77 3.07
N THR A 176 -19.09 -10.42 2.04
CA THR A 176 -20.12 -9.38 2.15
C THR A 176 -21.08 -9.71 3.31
N PRO A 177 -21.24 -8.79 4.29
CA PRO A 177 -22.13 -8.98 5.42
C PRO A 177 -23.58 -9.21 5.00
N SER A 178 -24.32 -10.04 5.75
CA SER A 178 -25.70 -10.43 5.43
C SER A 178 -26.72 -9.28 5.43
N ASN A 179 -26.39 -8.14 6.02
CA ASN A 179 -27.20 -6.93 6.00
C ASN A 179 -27.06 -6.13 4.69
N CYS A 180 -26.09 -6.46 3.83
CA CYS A 180 -25.98 -5.95 2.47
C CYS A 180 -26.87 -6.80 1.55
N ASN A 181 -28.07 -6.30 1.26
CA ASN A 181 -29.11 -7.05 0.55
C ASN A 181 -29.11 -6.84 -0.98
N ASP A 182 -28.26 -5.95 -1.49
CA ASP A 182 -28.12 -5.76 -2.93
C ASP A 182 -27.45 -6.99 -3.54
N ARG A 183 -28.10 -7.55 -4.56
CA ARG A 183 -27.65 -8.80 -5.15
C ARG A 183 -26.31 -8.60 -5.85
N PRO A 184 -25.36 -9.54 -5.70
CA PRO A 184 -24.17 -9.56 -6.53
C PRO A 184 -24.56 -9.55 -8.01
N THR A 185 -23.95 -8.67 -8.79
CA THR A 185 -24.15 -8.59 -10.24
C THR A 185 -22.79 -8.57 -10.91
N GLY A 186 -22.56 -9.44 -11.90
CA GLY A 186 -21.33 -9.46 -12.68
C GLY A 186 -20.34 -10.56 -12.30
N GLY A 187 -19.07 -10.33 -12.63
CA GLY A 187 -17.97 -11.26 -12.37
C GLY A 187 -17.56 -11.30 -10.90
N TYR A 188 -16.62 -12.18 -10.59
CA TYR A 188 -15.99 -12.28 -9.28
C TYR A 188 -14.55 -11.76 -9.40
N GLY A 189 -14.25 -10.63 -8.76
CA GLY A 189 -12.91 -10.18 -8.38
C GLY A 189 -11.97 -11.28 -7.89
N ASP A 190 -10.68 -11.18 -8.21
CA ASP A 190 -9.67 -12.21 -7.91
C ASP A 190 -8.64 -11.78 -6.87
N TRP A 191 -8.77 -10.59 -6.27
CA TRP A 191 -7.87 -10.10 -5.24
C TRP A 191 -8.65 -9.39 -4.13
N LYS A 192 -8.44 -9.87 -2.90
CA LYS A 192 -8.85 -9.15 -1.69
C LYS A 192 -7.64 -8.32 -1.17
N MET A 193 -7.67 -6.99 -1.24
CA MET A 193 -6.65 -6.02 -0.80
C MET A 193 -6.79 -5.45 0.64
N SER A 194 -7.96 -4.96 1.08
CA SER A 194 -8.19 -4.25 2.37
C SER A 194 -9.60 -4.43 2.96
N ALA A 195 -9.93 -4.44 4.25
CA ALA A 195 -11.22 -5.00 4.75
C ALA A 195 -12.55 -4.71 3.97
N TRP A 196 -13.57 -5.59 4.03
CA TRP A 196 -14.88 -5.31 3.38
C TRP A 196 -15.38 -3.92 3.77
N ASP A 197 -15.62 -3.07 2.78
CA ASP A 197 -15.82 -1.65 2.99
C ASP A 197 -17.23 -1.18 2.65
N LEU A 198 -18.03 -0.96 3.70
CA LEU A 198 -19.37 -0.37 3.57
C LEU A 198 -19.34 0.97 2.81
N ARG A 199 -18.27 1.74 2.98
CA ARG A 199 -18.13 3.11 2.47
C ARG A 199 -17.42 3.18 1.13
N SER A 200 -17.05 2.04 0.53
CA SER A 200 -16.40 2.04 -0.77
C SER A 200 -17.32 2.66 -1.82
N VAL A 201 -16.73 3.43 -2.73
CA VAL A 201 -17.44 3.92 -3.93
C VAL A 201 -17.92 2.76 -4.81
N MET A 202 -17.29 1.59 -4.70
CA MET A 202 -17.63 0.38 -5.45
C MET A 202 -18.70 -0.48 -4.76
N ASN A 203 -19.29 -0.03 -3.65
CA ASN A 203 -20.28 -0.78 -2.88
C ASN A 203 -21.70 -0.25 -3.08
N TYR A 204 -22.60 -1.08 -3.62
CA TYR A 204 -24.02 -0.68 -3.74
C TYR A 204 -24.74 -0.56 -2.40
N CYS A 205 -24.26 -1.25 -1.37
CA CYS A 205 -24.81 -1.15 -0.02
C CYS A 205 -24.32 0.09 0.74
N ASN A 206 -23.54 0.96 0.12
CA ASN A 206 -23.11 2.21 0.73
C ASN A 206 -24.33 3.10 1.02
N PRO A 207 -24.54 3.54 2.27
CA PRO A 207 -25.67 4.40 2.61
C PRO A 207 -25.60 5.76 1.90
N GLU A 208 -24.41 6.22 1.52
CA GLU A 208 -24.23 7.32 0.58
C GLU A 208 -24.01 6.73 -0.81
N TRP A 209 -24.90 7.04 -1.76
CA TRP A 209 -24.82 6.47 -3.10
C TRP A 209 -23.46 6.79 -3.75
N ASN A 210 -22.71 5.75 -4.14
CA ASN A 210 -21.34 5.86 -4.64
C ASN A 210 -20.39 6.68 -3.72
N GLY A 211 -20.62 6.66 -2.40
CA GLY A 211 -19.80 7.40 -1.44
C GLY A 211 -19.81 8.91 -1.64
N ASP A 212 -20.85 9.46 -2.27
CA ASP A 212 -20.90 10.87 -2.71
C ASP A 212 -19.70 11.29 -3.59
N GLY A 213 -19.16 10.34 -4.36
CA GLY A 213 -17.99 10.58 -5.22
C GLY A 213 -16.66 10.66 -4.48
N PHE A 214 -16.62 10.32 -3.18
CA PHE A 214 -15.40 10.28 -2.39
C PHE A 214 -14.91 8.85 -2.16
N LEU A 215 -13.61 8.65 -2.36
CA LEU A 215 -12.96 7.40 -1.97
C LEU A 215 -12.90 7.27 -0.46
N SER A 216 -13.24 6.09 0.04
CA SER A 216 -13.01 5.72 1.44
C SER A 216 -11.51 5.64 1.76
N ALA A 217 -11.17 5.42 3.04
CA ALA A 217 -9.78 5.12 3.41
C ALA A 217 -9.27 3.84 2.73
N LEU A 218 -10.11 2.80 2.66
CA LEU A 218 -9.73 1.50 2.11
C LEU A 218 -9.66 1.53 0.58
N ASP A 219 -10.51 2.30 -0.10
CA ASP A 219 -10.38 2.57 -1.54
C ASP A 219 -9.01 3.18 -1.88
N LYS A 220 -8.56 4.17 -1.07
CA LYS A 220 -7.27 4.85 -1.25
C LYS A 220 -6.09 3.91 -1.01
N GLN A 221 -6.14 3.12 0.06
CA GLN A 221 -5.13 2.11 0.35
C GLN A 221 -5.06 1.06 -0.77
N ALA A 222 -6.21 0.60 -1.28
CA ALA A 222 -6.30 -0.40 -2.34
C ALA A 222 -5.70 0.11 -3.67
N VAL A 223 -6.03 1.32 -4.10
CA VAL A 223 -5.42 1.91 -5.31
C VAL A 223 -3.94 2.22 -5.12
N GLY A 224 -3.52 2.62 -3.92
CA GLY A 224 -2.10 2.78 -3.57
C GLY A 224 -1.31 1.48 -3.61
N GLU A 225 -1.89 0.38 -3.14
CA GLU A 225 -1.32 -0.96 -3.21
C GLU A 225 -1.24 -1.46 -4.66
N LEU A 226 -2.24 -1.14 -5.48
CA LEU A 226 -2.27 -1.53 -6.89
C LEU A 226 -1.26 -0.74 -7.73
N TYR A 227 -1.25 0.58 -7.61
CA TYR A 227 -0.54 1.50 -8.52
C TYR A 227 0.63 2.27 -7.91
N GLY A 228 0.93 2.08 -6.62
CA GLY A 228 1.96 2.82 -5.90
C GLY A 228 1.48 4.17 -5.40
N LEU A 229 2.26 4.80 -4.52
CA LEU A 229 1.92 6.08 -3.89
C LEU A 229 2.62 7.30 -4.51
N LEU A 230 3.62 7.09 -5.36
CA LEU A 230 4.32 8.16 -6.08
C LEU A 230 3.56 8.56 -7.33
N ALA A 231 3.38 9.86 -7.54
CA ALA A 231 2.87 10.39 -8.81
C ALA A 231 3.95 10.31 -9.89
N ASN A 232 3.57 9.96 -11.12
CA ASN A 232 4.46 9.90 -12.29
C ASN A 232 5.82 9.21 -12.01
N PRO A 233 5.83 7.97 -11.51
CA PRO A 233 7.08 7.34 -11.06
C PRO A 233 7.90 6.72 -12.19
N ASP A 234 7.35 6.60 -13.40
CA ASP A 234 7.95 5.89 -14.54
C ASP A 234 8.25 6.80 -15.74
N GLY A 235 7.90 8.09 -15.70
CA GLY A 235 8.13 9.04 -16.80
C GLY A 235 7.21 8.81 -18.01
N SER A 236 6.21 7.93 -17.90
CA SER A 236 5.23 7.67 -18.96
C SER A 236 4.37 8.88 -19.30
N ALA A 237 4.23 9.84 -18.36
CA ALA A 237 3.54 11.09 -18.60
C ALA A 237 4.30 12.04 -19.56
N GLY A 238 5.59 11.79 -19.83
CA GLY A 238 6.41 12.61 -20.72
C GLY A 238 6.66 14.04 -20.21
N ASN A 239 6.56 14.25 -18.90
CA ASN A 239 6.80 15.52 -18.22
C ASN A 239 7.21 15.28 -16.76
N MET A 240 7.54 16.35 -16.02
CA MET A 240 7.93 16.29 -14.61
C MET A 240 6.77 16.51 -13.63
N ASN A 241 5.50 16.51 -14.09
CA ASN A 241 4.36 16.72 -13.19
C ASN A 241 4.36 15.66 -12.09
N GLY A 242 3.98 16.08 -10.87
CA GLY A 242 4.08 15.24 -9.67
C GLY A 242 5.43 15.38 -8.95
N TRP A 243 6.49 15.78 -9.63
CA TRP A 243 7.82 15.97 -9.04
C TRP A 243 8.14 17.45 -8.80
N SER A 244 8.72 17.75 -7.63
CA SER A 244 9.36 19.04 -7.37
C SER A 244 10.84 18.93 -7.74
N VAL A 245 11.28 19.65 -8.78
CA VAL A 245 12.68 19.67 -9.19
C VAL A 245 13.47 20.58 -8.25
N THR A 246 14.37 19.99 -7.45
CA THR A 246 15.19 20.71 -6.45
C THR A 246 16.53 21.15 -7.01
N GLN A 247 17.01 20.47 -8.06
CA GLN A 247 18.19 20.87 -8.82
C GLN A 247 17.99 20.49 -10.29
N ASN A 248 18.35 21.38 -11.21
CA ASN A 248 18.12 21.21 -12.65
C ASN A 248 19.36 21.62 -13.45
N GLY A 249 20.50 20.99 -13.15
CA GLY A 249 21.78 21.33 -13.76
C GLY A 249 21.84 21.03 -15.27
N GLY A 250 22.73 21.70 -15.98
CA GLY A 250 22.97 21.50 -17.41
C GLY A 250 21.73 21.79 -18.26
N ASN A 251 21.33 20.84 -19.11
CA ASN A 251 20.09 20.92 -19.89
C ASN A 251 18.85 20.53 -19.07
N GLY A 252 19.01 20.19 -17.79
CA GLY A 252 17.95 19.77 -16.89
C GLY A 252 17.42 18.36 -17.16
N TRP A 253 16.25 18.08 -16.60
CA TRP A 253 15.55 16.80 -16.76
C TRP A 253 14.91 16.64 -18.15
N LEU A 254 15.10 15.46 -18.74
CA LEU A 254 14.29 14.98 -19.85
C LEU A 254 13.32 13.89 -19.35
N ALA A 255 12.03 14.03 -19.64
CA ALA A 255 11.03 12.99 -19.40
C ALA A 255 10.48 12.51 -20.74
N ALA A 256 10.91 11.34 -21.21
CA ALA A 256 10.53 10.82 -22.51
C ALA A 256 10.71 9.30 -22.57
N GLY A 257 9.84 8.61 -23.31
CA GLY A 257 10.01 7.18 -23.58
C GLY A 257 9.81 6.26 -22.37
N GLY A 258 9.13 6.71 -21.31
CA GLY A 258 8.94 5.91 -20.09
C GLY A 258 10.19 5.86 -19.21
N GLU A 259 10.94 6.96 -19.18
CA GLU A 259 12.04 7.18 -18.24
C GLU A 259 12.28 8.69 -18.05
N PHE A 260 13.05 9.01 -17.02
CA PHE A 260 13.63 10.32 -16.77
C PHE A 260 15.14 10.24 -17.01
N ARG A 261 15.74 11.26 -17.63
CA ARG A 261 17.19 11.34 -17.81
C ARG A 261 17.74 12.64 -17.25
N THR A 262 18.85 12.53 -16.53
CA THR A 262 19.59 13.69 -16.01
C THR A 262 20.59 14.21 -17.05
N SER A 263 21.18 15.37 -16.75
CA SER A 263 22.15 16.04 -17.61
C SER A 263 23.58 15.95 -17.03
N TYR A 264 24.51 16.68 -17.63
CA TYR A 264 25.94 16.74 -17.27
C TYR A 264 26.24 17.58 -16.01
N GLU A 265 25.22 18.16 -15.39
CA GLU A 265 25.30 18.66 -14.02
C GLU A 265 24.17 18.02 -13.21
N TRP A 266 24.37 17.95 -11.90
CA TRP A 266 23.43 17.35 -10.97
C TRP A 266 21.99 17.82 -11.20
N SER A 267 21.13 16.84 -11.41
CA SER A 267 19.69 17.01 -11.49
C SER A 267 19.06 16.19 -10.37
N LYS A 268 18.20 16.83 -9.58
CA LYS A 268 17.57 16.26 -8.39
C LYS A 268 16.08 16.58 -8.37
N ARG A 269 15.28 15.67 -7.85
CA ARG A 269 13.83 15.86 -7.69
C ARG A 269 13.34 15.24 -6.39
N THR A 270 12.19 15.71 -5.93
CA THR A 270 11.58 15.22 -4.70
C THR A 270 10.06 15.10 -4.81
N GLN A 271 9.51 14.16 -4.04
CA GLN A 271 8.09 14.08 -3.70
C GLN A 271 7.94 13.93 -2.19
N LEU A 272 6.93 14.61 -1.62
CA LEU A 272 6.51 14.43 -0.24
C LEU A 272 5.12 13.81 -0.22
N ILE A 273 4.98 12.66 0.40
CA ILE A 273 3.75 11.87 0.43
C ILE A 273 3.18 11.93 1.84
N ASP A 274 1.96 12.45 2.02
CA ASP A 274 1.20 12.37 3.28
C ASP A 274 0.38 11.08 3.31
N LEU A 275 0.79 10.11 4.13
CA LEU A 275 0.14 8.80 4.21
C LEU A 275 -1.31 8.89 4.72
N HIS A 276 -1.67 9.90 5.52
CA HIS A 276 -3.06 10.08 5.94
C HIS A 276 -3.97 10.42 4.76
N THR A 277 -3.47 11.21 3.80
CA THR A 277 -4.24 11.52 2.59
C THR A 277 -4.43 10.29 1.69
N ARG A 278 -3.62 9.23 1.91
CA ARG A 278 -3.67 7.93 1.22
C ARG A 278 -4.47 6.87 1.97
N GLY A 279 -5.19 7.26 3.02
CA GLY A 279 -6.09 6.39 3.76
C GLY A 279 -5.48 5.68 4.96
N PHE A 280 -4.19 5.89 5.25
CA PHE A 280 -3.56 5.27 6.44
C PHE A 280 -3.84 6.10 7.69
N THR A 281 -4.28 5.43 8.75
CA THR A 281 -4.50 6.02 10.06
C THR A 281 -3.21 6.05 10.88
N ALA A 282 -3.16 6.93 11.90
CA ALA A 282 -2.04 6.96 12.82
C ALA A 282 -1.85 5.62 13.57
N ALA A 283 -2.93 4.91 13.87
CA ALA A 283 -2.86 3.60 14.53
C ALA A 283 -2.24 2.53 13.62
N GLU A 284 -2.63 2.49 12.34
CA GLU A 284 -2.02 1.59 11.35
C GLU A 284 -0.52 1.90 11.20
N LEU A 285 -0.14 3.17 11.09
CA LEU A 285 1.28 3.57 10.92
C LEU A 285 2.11 3.38 12.19
N ALA A 286 1.49 3.41 13.38
CA ALA A 286 2.15 3.12 14.64
C ALA A 286 2.52 1.64 14.80
N ALA A 287 1.82 0.73 14.11
CA ALA A 287 2.17 -0.68 14.01
C ALA A 287 3.33 -0.97 13.03
N ALA A 288 3.97 0.09 12.52
CA ALA A 288 5.11 0.06 11.60
C ALA A 288 4.96 -0.95 10.43
N PRO A 289 3.86 -0.89 9.65
CA PRO A 289 3.65 -1.78 8.51
C PRO A 289 4.82 -1.67 7.53
N PRO A 290 5.29 -2.77 6.92
CA PRO A 290 6.43 -2.72 6.03
C PRO A 290 6.25 -1.71 4.90
N ILE A 291 7.18 -0.77 4.73
CA ILE A 291 7.13 0.20 3.63
C ILE A 291 8.18 -0.21 2.59
N GLU A 292 7.69 -0.69 1.44
CA GLU A 292 8.52 -1.08 0.31
C GLU A 292 8.88 0.14 -0.53
N ILE A 293 10.17 0.26 -0.84
CA ILE A 293 10.68 1.18 -1.84
C ILE A 293 11.58 0.49 -2.85
N SER A 294 11.53 0.94 -4.09
CA SER A 294 12.54 0.60 -5.10
C SER A 294 12.56 1.58 -6.25
N GLU A 295 13.66 1.67 -6.97
CA GLU A 295 13.74 2.39 -8.24
C GLU A 295 14.67 1.64 -9.20
N GLU A 296 14.37 1.75 -10.49
CA GLU A 296 15.27 1.28 -11.54
C GLU A 296 16.09 2.45 -12.07
N PHE A 297 17.40 2.25 -12.19
CA PHE A 297 18.31 3.22 -12.76
C PHE A 297 19.27 2.53 -13.73
N ARG A 298 19.77 3.26 -14.72
CA ARG A 298 20.81 2.76 -15.64
C ARG A 298 21.66 3.88 -16.20
N ARG A 299 22.83 3.49 -16.70
CA ARG A 299 23.67 4.36 -17.51
C ARG A 299 23.03 4.60 -18.86
N THR A 300 23.06 5.84 -19.34
CA THR A 300 22.53 6.16 -20.67
C THR A 300 23.55 5.82 -21.76
N TRP A 301 24.83 6.04 -21.48
CA TRP A 301 25.93 5.68 -22.38
C TRP A 301 27.17 5.22 -21.62
N CYS A 302 27.86 6.13 -20.93
CA CYS A 302 28.98 5.82 -20.04
C CYS A 302 28.48 5.67 -18.59
N PRO A 303 29.26 5.11 -17.67
CA PRO A 303 28.88 5.03 -16.27
C PRO A 303 28.63 6.39 -15.61
N ASP A 304 27.38 6.64 -15.23
CA ASP A 304 26.93 7.87 -14.60
C ASP A 304 26.81 7.71 -13.08
N SER A 305 26.55 8.83 -12.40
CA SER A 305 26.28 8.85 -10.96
C SER A 305 24.78 8.89 -10.70
N TYR A 306 24.33 8.11 -9.72
CA TYR A 306 22.94 8.04 -9.26
C TYR A 306 22.88 8.16 -7.73
N PHE A 307 21.77 8.65 -7.19
CA PHE A 307 21.44 8.42 -5.78
C PHE A 307 19.93 8.30 -5.56
N LEU A 308 19.58 7.60 -4.48
CA LEU A 308 18.23 7.59 -3.90
C LEU A 308 18.33 7.78 -2.40
N LYS A 309 17.53 8.72 -1.91
CA LYS A 309 17.32 8.97 -0.48
C LYS A 309 15.83 8.99 -0.18
N VAL A 310 15.40 8.13 0.73
CA VAL A 310 14.02 8.08 1.21
C VAL A 310 14.01 8.21 2.72
N GLN A 311 13.15 9.09 3.23
CA GLN A 311 13.03 9.35 4.66
C GLN A 311 11.59 9.22 5.11
N LEU A 312 11.38 8.46 6.17
CA LEU A 312 10.12 8.43 6.91
C LEU A 312 10.13 9.60 7.89
N LEU A 313 9.06 10.37 7.94
CA LEU A 313 8.96 11.57 8.78
C LEU A 313 7.71 11.54 9.65
N ASP A 314 7.81 12.08 10.87
CA ASP A 314 6.69 12.28 11.78
C ASP A 314 5.78 13.45 11.34
N ALA A 315 4.73 13.73 12.11
CA ALA A 315 3.81 14.84 11.84
C ALA A 315 4.46 16.24 11.91
N ASN A 316 5.63 16.36 12.53
CA ASN A 316 6.40 17.60 12.68
C ASN A 316 7.57 17.69 11.67
N MET A 317 7.63 16.78 10.69
CA MET A 317 8.71 16.66 9.70
C MET A 317 10.08 16.26 10.27
N ASN A 318 10.12 15.70 11.48
CA ASN A 318 11.33 15.09 12.03
C ASN A 318 11.55 13.72 11.37
N VAL A 319 12.81 13.37 11.16
CA VAL A 319 13.18 12.08 10.58
C VAL A 319 12.93 10.96 11.59
N VAL A 320 12.10 9.99 11.20
CA VAL A 320 11.84 8.75 11.91
C VAL A 320 12.82 7.66 11.50
N ASP A 321 13.06 7.51 10.18
CA ASP A 321 13.99 6.55 9.60
C ASP A 321 14.51 7.06 8.24
N THR A 322 15.64 6.54 7.75
CA THR A 322 16.28 6.94 6.49
C THR A 322 16.93 5.77 5.78
N PHE A 323 16.58 5.61 4.51
CA PHE A 323 17.36 4.85 3.54
C PHE A 323 18.09 5.82 2.62
N ASP A 324 19.40 5.64 2.46
CA ASP A 324 20.23 6.50 1.63
C ASP A 324 21.27 5.62 0.94
N THR A 325 21.24 5.59 -0.39
CA THR A 325 22.24 4.85 -1.17
C THR A 325 23.61 5.50 -1.11
N GLY A 326 23.68 6.77 -0.70
CA GLY A 326 24.77 7.65 -1.09
C GLY A 326 24.83 7.80 -2.61
N GLU A 327 25.95 8.34 -3.09
CA GLU A 327 26.23 8.37 -4.52
C GLU A 327 26.69 6.99 -5.00
N VAL A 328 25.93 6.42 -5.92
CA VAL A 328 26.22 5.16 -6.61
C VAL A 328 26.84 5.49 -7.95
N GLN A 329 28.10 5.12 -8.11
CA GLN A 329 28.80 5.15 -9.40
C GLN A 329 28.46 3.88 -10.17
N GLN A 330 27.87 4.04 -11.36
CA GLN A 330 27.55 2.91 -12.22
C GLN A 330 28.84 2.25 -12.75
N THR A 331 28.70 1.06 -13.36
CA THR A 331 29.84 0.34 -13.95
C THR A 331 29.53 -0.13 -15.37
N GLY A 332 30.58 -0.40 -16.16
CA GLY A 332 30.47 -0.94 -17.53
C GLY A 332 31.11 -0.06 -18.62
N PRO A 333 31.10 -0.52 -19.88
CA PRO A 333 31.73 0.19 -21.01
C PRO A 333 30.81 1.23 -21.64
N CYS A 334 31.31 2.38 -22.09
CA CYS A 334 30.51 3.38 -22.80
C CYS A 334 29.79 2.84 -24.06
N ASP A 335 28.49 2.55 -23.96
CA ASP A 335 27.65 1.98 -25.02
C ASP A 335 26.14 2.17 -24.74
N ASN A 336 25.30 1.86 -25.74
CA ASN A 336 23.83 1.94 -25.61
C ASN A 336 23.20 0.77 -24.82
N ASN A 337 24.00 -0.12 -24.24
CA ASN A 337 23.54 -1.38 -23.68
C ASN A 337 23.58 -1.39 -22.14
N GLY A 338 23.45 -0.21 -21.51
CA GLY A 338 23.28 -0.08 -20.07
C GLY A 338 22.07 -0.91 -19.58
N ALA A 339 22.35 -1.94 -18.79
CA ALA A 339 21.31 -2.74 -18.13
C ALA A 339 20.63 -1.91 -17.03
N TRP A 340 19.34 -2.16 -16.82
CA TRP A 340 18.63 -1.61 -15.67
C TRP A 340 19.10 -2.29 -14.40
N GLU A 341 19.58 -1.49 -13.47
CA GLU A 341 19.89 -1.86 -12.10
C GLU A 341 18.69 -1.48 -11.22
N LYS A 342 18.48 -2.23 -10.14
CA LYS A 342 17.39 -1.97 -9.20
C LYS A 342 17.95 -1.77 -7.81
N VAL A 343 17.65 -0.62 -7.21
CA VAL A 343 17.80 -0.43 -5.77
C VAL A 343 16.47 -0.76 -5.09
N SER A 344 16.52 -1.41 -3.93
CA SER A 344 15.31 -1.70 -3.15
C SER A 344 15.60 -1.70 -1.65
N HIS A 345 14.62 -1.29 -0.87
CA HIS A 345 14.65 -1.35 0.58
C HIS A 345 13.25 -1.54 1.16
N VAL A 346 13.17 -2.09 2.37
CA VAL A 346 11.93 -2.26 3.11
C VAL A 346 12.14 -1.74 4.52
N PHE A 347 11.48 -0.64 4.85
CA PHE A 347 11.45 -0.13 6.20
C PHE A 347 10.57 -1.04 7.06
N THR A 348 11.11 -1.50 8.18
CA THR A 348 10.40 -2.29 9.20
C THR A 348 10.81 -1.79 10.58
N GLY A 349 10.00 -2.01 11.62
CA GLY A 349 10.35 -1.67 13.00
C GLY A 349 10.61 -0.19 13.26
N TYR A 350 10.22 0.69 12.34
CA TYR A 350 10.43 2.12 12.44
C TYR A 350 9.50 2.75 13.50
N GLY A 351 9.85 3.94 13.99
CA GLY A 351 8.98 4.74 14.85
C GLY A 351 8.93 4.37 16.34
N LYS A 352 9.45 3.20 16.75
CA LYS A 352 9.44 2.76 18.17
C LYS A 352 10.06 3.77 19.15
N ASN A 353 11.05 4.55 18.70
CA ASN A 353 11.76 5.53 19.55
C ASN A 353 11.65 7.00 19.07
N THR A 354 11.10 7.23 17.88
CA THR A 354 11.19 8.52 17.17
C THR A 354 9.83 9.11 16.77
N GLY A 355 8.73 8.38 17.03
CA GLY A 355 7.36 8.83 16.78
C GLY A 355 6.71 8.14 15.57
N THR A 356 5.40 8.31 15.44
CA THR A 356 4.61 7.70 14.36
C THR A 356 4.88 8.39 13.03
N VAL A 357 5.18 7.60 12.00
CA VAL A 357 5.35 8.08 10.63
C VAL A 357 4.05 8.68 10.14
N ARG A 358 4.16 9.80 9.41
CA ARG A 358 3.07 10.44 8.67
C ARG A 358 3.44 10.70 7.23
N TYR A 359 4.68 11.12 6.97
CA TYR A 359 5.13 11.46 5.64
C TYR A 359 6.26 10.55 5.16
N VAL A 360 6.35 10.40 3.84
CA VAL A 360 7.53 9.86 3.16
C VAL A 360 8.10 10.94 2.26
N ARG A 361 9.36 11.31 2.48
CA ARG A 361 10.12 12.18 1.58
C ARG A 361 10.99 11.31 0.69
N TRP A 362 10.75 11.39 -0.61
CA TRP A 362 11.56 10.78 -1.66
C TRP A 362 12.46 11.85 -2.29
N GLU A 363 13.74 11.57 -2.46
CA GLU A 363 14.67 12.37 -3.25
C GLU A 363 15.56 11.45 -4.08
N ASP A 364 15.62 11.69 -5.38
CA ASP A 364 16.51 10.96 -6.29
C ASP A 364 17.16 11.94 -7.26
N GLY A 365 18.15 11.43 -7.99
CA GLY A 365 18.81 12.19 -9.03
C GLY A 365 20.05 11.51 -9.56
N GLY A 366 20.76 12.27 -10.39
CA GLY A 366 21.96 11.79 -11.06
C GLY A 366 22.69 12.90 -11.79
N VAL A 367 23.87 12.55 -12.29
CA VAL A 367 24.72 13.41 -13.09
C VAL A 367 25.56 12.54 -14.03
N ASP A 368 25.82 13.06 -15.23
CA ASP A 368 26.78 12.48 -16.16
C ASP A 368 28.22 12.74 -15.69
N SER A 369 29.03 11.68 -15.67
CA SER A 369 30.39 11.67 -15.15
C SER A 369 31.41 12.22 -16.15
N GLU A 370 31.07 12.16 -17.45
CA GLU A 370 31.93 12.55 -18.58
C GLU A 370 31.71 13.99 -19.05
N TRP A 371 30.69 14.68 -18.52
CA TRP A 371 30.35 16.08 -18.83
C TRP A 371 29.95 16.31 -20.30
N TRP A 372 29.28 15.36 -20.91
CA TRP A 372 28.78 15.44 -22.27
C TRP A 372 27.51 16.28 -22.36
N TRP A 373 27.54 17.25 -23.26
CA TRP A 373 26.42 18.16 -23.44
C TRP A 373 25.15 17.44 -23.91
N GLY A 374 24.08 17.48 -23.09
CA GLY A 374 22.80 16.83 -23.37
C GLY A 374 22.24 16.09 -22.15
N HIS A 375 21.37 15.11 -22.40
CA HIS A 375 20.74 14.25 -21.38
C HIS A 375 21.43 12.88 -21.36
N TYR A 376 22.73 12.90 -21.07
CA TYR A 376 23.60 11.72 -21.08
C TYR A 376 23.83 11.12 -19.69
N GLY A 377 23.28 11.73 -18.62
CA GLY A 377 23.40 11.22 -17.27
C GLY A 377 22.52 10.01 -16.99
N ALA A 378 22.41 9.65 -15.71
CA ALA A 378 21.60 8.53 -15.26
C ALA A 378 20.15 8.61 -15.75
N ALA A 379 19.65 7.48 -16.24
CA ALA A 379 18.25 7.27 -16.56
C ALA A 379 17.55 6.58 -15.38
N LEU A 380 16.35 7.04 -15.02
CA LEU A 380 15.57 6.61 -13.86
C LEU A 380 14.15 6.25 -14.29
N ARG A 381 13.56 5.22 -13.68
CA ARG A 381 12.14 4.87 -13.86
C ARG A 381 11.64 3.92 -12.77
N ASN A 382 10.34 3.63 -12.81
CA ASN A 382 9.70 2.60 -11.99
C ASN A 382 9.96 2.79 -10.50
N ALA A 383 9.88 4.04 -10.03
CA ALA A 383 9.93 4.34 -8.61
C ALA A 383 8.71 3.73 -7.90
N VAL A 384 8.94 2.95 -6.86
CA VAL A 384 7.91 2.26 -6.08
C VAL A 384 7.94 2.80 -4.67
N LEU A 385 6.77 3.18 -4.16
CA LEU A 385 6.50 3.41 -2.76
C LEU A 385 5.15 2.76 -2.43
N LYS A 386 5.16 1.73 -1.59
CA LYS A 386 3.95 1.03 -1.16
C LYS A 386 4.04 0.70 0.32
N VAL A 387 2.92 0.86 1.03
CA VAL A 387 2.75 0.37 2.40
C VAL A 387 2.14 -1.02 2.30
N ARG A 388 2.87 -2.04 2.76
CA ARG A 388 2.46 -3.44 2.68
C ARG A 388 1.86 -3.88 4.00
N LYS A 389 0.95 -4.85 3.93
CA LYS A 389 0.42 -5.52 5.12
C LYS A 389 1.43 -6.55 5.64
N ASN A 390 1.75 -6.50 6.93
CA ASN A 390 2.41 -7.61 7.61
C ASN A 390 1.41 -8.79 7.73
N GLN A 391 1.78 -9.95 7.21
CA GLN A 391 0.94 -11.14 7.23
C GLN A 391 1.02 -11.89 8.56
N LEU A 392 2.01 -11.59 9.39
CA LEU A 392 2.10 -12.10 10.75
C LEU A 392 1.18 -11.30 11.69
N VAL A 393 0.48 -12.01 12.55
CA VAL A 393 -0.23 -11.44 13.70
C VAL A 393 0.77 -11.25 14.84
N ASN A 394 0.76 -10.06 15.46
CA ASN A 394 1.57 -9.76 16.64
C ASN A 394 3.08 -10.02 16.40
N GLY A 395 3.60 -9.54 15.27
CA GLY A 395 5.03 -9.66 14.93
C GLY A 395 5.95 -8.79 15.78
N ASP A 396 5.41 -7.78 16.46
CA ASP A 396 6.16 -6.72 17.14
C ASP A 396 5.95 -6.68 18.67
N ALA A 397 5.25 -7.69 19.22
CA ALA A 397 4.86 -7.77 20.63
C ALA A 397 4.13 -6.52 21.17
N SER A 398 3.47 -5.72 20.31
CA SER A 398 2.85 -4.43 20.69
C SER A 398 1.84 -4.52 21.84
N GLY A 399 1.22 -5.69 22.03
CA GLY A 399 0.31 -5.96 23.15
C GLY A 399 0.96 -6.52 24.43
N ASN A 400 2.28 -6.74 24.45
CA ASN A 400 2.96 -7.54 25.49
C ASN A 400 2.28 -8.91 25.70
N THR A 401 1.87 -9.55 24.60
CA THR A 401 1.24 -10.87 24.61
C THR A 401 1.90 -11.78 23.59
N LEU A 402 1.67 -13.09 23.72
CA LEU A 402 2.03 -14.10 22.71
C LEU A 402 0.84 -14.44 21.79
N ASN A 403 -0.23 -13.65 21.81
CA ASN A 403 -1.42 -13.92 21.00
C ASN A 403 -1.06 -14.00 19.52
N GLY A 404 -1.63 -14.98 18.82
CA GLY A 404 -1.32 -15.26 17.41
C GLY A 404 -0.16 -16.25 17.19
N TRP A 405 0.67 -16.52 18.22
CA TRP A 405 1.77 -17.46 18.11
C TRP A 405 1.41 -18.84 18.68
N THR A 406 1.85 -19.90 17.99
CA THR A 406 1.84 -21.26 18.54
C THR A 406 3.21 -21.56 19.12
N LEU A 407 3.29 -21.80 20.43
CA LEU A 407 4.54 -22.18 21.08
C LEU A 407 4.82 -23.67 20.82
N THR A 408 5.92 -23.97 20.13
CA THR A 408 6.35 -25.34 19.85
C THR A 408 7.29 -25.86 20.92
N GLU A 409 8.07 -24.97 21.54
CA GLU A 409 8.86 -25.23 22.74
C GLU A 409 8.77 -24.02 23.68
N ASN A 410 8.68 -24.27 24.99
CA ASN A 410 8.52 -23.25 26.02
C ASN A 410 9.37 -23.60 27.24
N GLY A 411 10.66 -23.85 27.00
CA GLY A 411 11.60 -24.33 28.02
C GLY A 411 11.92 -23.30 29.10
N GLY A 412 12.43 -23.78 30.24
CA GLY A 412 12.83 -22.94 31.37
C GLY A 412 11.65 -22.16 31.98
N ASN A 413 11.78 -20.84 32.07
CA ASN A 413 10.70 -19.94 32.47
C ASN A 413 9.71 -19.63 31.33
N GLY A 414 9.95 -20.14 30.12
CA GLY A 414 9.13 -19.95 28.95
C GLY A 414 9.39 -18.63 28.21
N TRP A 415 8.47 -18.29 27.32
CA TRP A 415 8.43 -17.02 26.61
C TRP A 415 7.87 -15.89 27.48
N LEU A 416 8.50 -14.72 27.40
CA LEU A 416 7.98 -13.46 27.93
C LEU A 416 7.78 -12.46 26.80
N ALA A 417 6.61 -11.83 26.73
CA ALA A 417 6.39 -10.66 25.88
C ALA A 417 6.33 -9.43 26.80
N GLU A 418 7.34 -8.56 26.72
CA GLU A 418 7.44 -7.37 27.57
C GLU A 418 8.22 -6.26 26.84
N GLY A 419 7.74 -5.02 26.99
CA GLY A 419 8.39 -3.84 26.43
C GLY A 419 8.31 -3.77 24.91
N GLY A 420 7.31 -4.43 24.29
CA GLY A 420 7.21 -4.50 22.83
C GLY A 420 8.30 -5.37 22.19
N ALA A 421 8.73 -6.42 22.90
CA ALA A 421 9.62 -7.46 22.39
C ALA A 421 9.33 -8.83 23.04
N PHE A 422 9.87 -9.89 22.44
CA PHE A 422 9.79 -11.27 22.93
C PHE A 422 11.13 -11.71 23.51
N HIS A 423 11.12 -12.34 24.67
CA HIS A 423 12.32 -12.77 25.38
C HIS A 423 12.27 -14.29 25.62
N THR A 424 13.39 -14.96 25.40
CA THR A 424 13.52 -16.41 25.63
C THR A 424 14.23 -16.72 26.95
N SER A 425 14.08 -17.96 27.41
CA SER A 425 14.68 -18.47 28.64
C SER A 425 15.97 -19.28 28.38
N TYR A 426 16.54 -19.84 29.46
CA TYR A 426 17.69 -20.76 29.49
C TYR A 426 17.48 -22.18 28.94
N GLU A 427 16.28 -22.52 28.47
CA GLU A 427 16.05 -23.69 27.63
C GLU A 427 15.32 -23.22 26.36
N TRP A 428 15.41 -24.03 25.30
CA TRP A 428 14.83 -23.68 24.01
C TRP A 428 13.39 -23.19 24.10
N SER A 429 13.19 -21.98 23.60
CA SER A 429 11.90 -21.34 23.43
C SER A 429 11.69 -21.17 21.93
N LYS A 430 10.67 -21.82 21.37
CA LYS A 430 10.38 -21.84 19.93
C LYS A 430 8.91 -21.54 19.69
N ARG A 431 8.61 -20.80 18.63
CA ARG A 431 7.24 -20.49 18.23
C ARG A 431 7.09 -20.56 16.71
N THR A 432 5.84 -20.63 16.28
CA THR A 432 5.49 -20.71 14.86
C THR A 432 4.18 -19.98 14.57
N GLN A 433 4.06 -19.50 13.34
CA GLN A 433 2.81 -19.05 12.74
C GLN A 433 2.74 -19.58 11.32
N LEU A 434 1.56 -20.08 10.92
CA LEU A 434 1.29 -20.53 9.56
C LEU A 434 0.35 -19.54 8.89
N ILE A 435 0.86 -18.83 7.88
CA ILE A 435 0.09 -17.87 7.09
C ILE A 435 -0.56 -18.62 5.93
N ASP A 436 -1.89 -18.53 5.80
CA ASP A 436 -2.62 -18.92 4.60
C ASP A 436 -2.71 -17.72 3.64
N LEU A 437 -2.01 -17.80 2.51
CA LEU A 437 -1.94 -16.72 1.54
C LEU A 437 -3.28 -16.47 0.82
N TYR A 438 -4.13 -17.48 0.57
CA TYR A 438 -5.42 -17.17 -0.08
C TYR A 438 -6.40 -16.58 0.93
N SER A 439 -6.36 -17.02 2.19
CA SER A 439 -7.14 -16.41 3.27
C SER A 439 -6.69 -14.97 3.51
N ALA A 440 -5.40 -14.68 3.34
CA ALA A 440 -4.86 -13.32 3.31
C ALA A 440 -5.24 -12.49 2.05
N GLY A 441 -5.95 -13.08 1.09
CA GLY A 441 -6.50 -12.40 -0.08
C GLY A 441 -5.75 -12.60 -1.40
N TYR A 442 -4.67 -13.36 -1.40
CA TYR A 442 -3.86 -13.62 -2.60
C TYR A 442 -4.43 -14.80 -3.40
N SER A 443 -4.98 -14.55 -4.60
CA SER A 443 -5.43 -15.64 -5.48
C SER A 443 -4.30 -16.51 -6.02
N GLN A 444 -4.66 -17.73 -6.40
CA GLN A 444 -3.77 -18.70 -7.06
C GLN A 444 -3.09 -18.10 -8.30
N ALA A 445 -3.84 -17.43 -9.17
CA ALA A 445 -3.31 -16.85 -10.40
C ALA A 445 -2.17 -15.86 -10.11
N ALA A 446 -2.38 -14.98 -9.13
CA ALA A 446 -1.41 -13.96 -8.81
C ALA A 446 -0.30 -14.42 -7.83
N LEU A 447 -0.37 -15.65 -7.31
CA LEU A 447 0.77 -16.33 -6.67
C LEU A 447 1.56 -17.20 -7.65
N SER A 448 0.93 -17.62 -8.76
CA SER A 448 1.58 -18.43 -9.80
C SER A 448 2.63 -17.65 -10.61
N SER A 449 2.59 -16.32 -10.56
CA SER A 449 3.66 -15.46 -11.07
C SER A 449 4.87 -15.35 -10.14
N SER A 450 4.88 -16.06 -9.01
CA SER A 450 5.91 -16.00 -7.97
C SER A 450 6.24 -14.57 -7.52
N PRO A 451 5.23 -13.78 -7.05
CA PRO A 451 5.48 -12.44 -6.51
C PRO A 451 6.55 -12.49 -5.40
N PRO A 452 7.48 -11.52 -5.31
CA PRO A 452 8.47 -11.53 -4.24
C PRO A 452 7.80 -11.60 -2.86
N ILE A 453 8.31 -12.45 -1.97
CA ILE A 453 7.84 -12.52 -0.58
C ILE A 453 9.01 -12.14 0.32
N PHE A 454 8.91 -10.97 0.95
CA PHE A 454 9.89 -10.45 1.87
C PHE A 454 9.61 -10.93 3.29
N VAL A 455 10.67 -11.34 3.98
CA VAL A 455 10.63 -11.74 5.37
C VAL A 455 11.77 -11.07 6.14
N SER A 456 11.52 -10.68 7.37
CA SER A 456 12.56 -10.18 8.27
C SER A 456 12.18 -10.32 9.73
N GLU A 457 13.18 -10.35 10.60
CA GLU A 457 13.05 -10.22 12.04
C GLU A 457 14.25 -9.46 12.58
N GLN A 458 14.06 -8.76 13.69
CA GLN A 458 15.13 -8.18 14.48
C GLN A 458 15.37 -9.05 15.72
N PHE A 459 16.64 -9.31 16.02
CA PHE A 459 17.05 -10.00 17.23
C PHE A 459 18.25 -9.31 17.85
N LYS A 460 18.47 -9.53 19.14
CA LYS A 460 19.70 -9.18 19.83
C LYS A 460 19.91 -10.09 21.03
N ARG A 461 21.15 -10.16 21.51
CA ARG A 461 21.39 -10.68 22.85
C ARG A 461 20.71 -9.82 23.91
N PHE A 462 20.23 -10.44 24.98
CA PHE A 462 19.71 -9.69 26.13
C PHE A 462 20.86 -9.13 26.98
N TYR A 463 21.87 -9.96 27.26
CA TYR A 463 23.06 -9.57 28.00
C TYR A 463 24.33 -10.20 27.40
N CYS A 464 24.48 -11.52 27.46
CA CYS A 464 25.61 -12.27 26.87
C CYS A 464 25.24 -12.87 25.51
N PRO A 465 26.20 -13.35 24.70
CA PRO A 465 25.89 -14.00 23.42
C PRO A 465 24.98 -15.24 23.57
N ASP A 466 23.73 -15.10 23.15
CA ASP A 466 22.71 -16.14 23.17
C ASP A 466 22.52 -16.76 21.78
N THR A 467 21.87 -17.92 21.71
CA THR A 467 21.62 -18.62 20.45
C THR A 467 20.22 -18.29 19.92
N TYR A 468 20.15 -17.86 18.67
CA TYR A 468 18.94 -17.52 17.92
C TYR A 468 18.84 -18.38 16.65
N PHE A 469 17.63 -18.64 16.17
CA PHE A 469 17.41 -19.06 14.79
C PHE A 469 16.13 -18.46 14.22
N LEU A 470 16.11 -18.32 12.89
CA LEU A 470 14.91 -18.10 12.09
C LEU A 470 14.89 -19.06 10.91
N LYS A 471 13.76 -19.71 10.73
CA LYS A 471 13.43 -20.52 9.56
C LYS A 471 12.07 -20.13 9.00
N VAL A 472 12.03 -19.81 7.71
CA VAL A 472 10.81 -19.52 6.98
C VAL A 472 10.69 -20.43 5.76
N GLU A 473 9.54 -21.08 5.60
CA GLU A 473 9.27 -22.01 4.51
C GLU A 473 8.07 -21.54 3.68
N LEU A 474 8.25 -21.47 2.36
CA LEU A 474 7.15 -21.36 1.40
C LEU A 474 6.63 -22.76 1.08
N LEU A 475 5.31 -22.95 1.18
CA LEU A 475 4.70 -24.27 1.08
C LEU A 475 3.60 -24.32 0.03
N ASP A 476 3.45 -25.48 -0.60
CA ASP A 476 2.30 -25.78 -1.46
C ASP A 476 1.04 -26.17 -0.67
N ALA A 477 -0.05 -26.47 -1.38
CA ALA A 477 -1.32 -26.88 -0.77
C ALA A 477 -1.26 -28.20 0.01
N ASN A 478 -0.26 -29.05 -0.26
CA ASN A 478 -0.02 -30.31 0.42
C ASN A 478 1.04 -30.17 1.54
N MET A 479 1.44 -28.95 1.88
CA MET A 479 2.48 -28.63 2.86
C MET A 479 3.90 -29.05 2.46
N ASN A 480 4.16 -29.33 1.18
CA ASN A 480 5.51 -29.55 0.68
C ASN A 480 6.26 -28.22 0.59
N VAL A 481 7.54 -28.23 0.94
CA VAL A 481 8.40 -27.06 0.85
C VAL A 481 8.76 -26.75 -0.61
N LEU A 482 8.44 -25.54 -1.05
CA LEU A 482 8.81 -24.99 -2.35
C LEU A 482 10.15 -24.25 -2.28
N ALA A 483 10.33 -23.48 -1.21
CA ALA A 483 11.56 -22.74 -0.90
C ALA A 483 11.67 -22.55 0.61
N ALA A 484 12.90 -22.43 1.12
CA ALA A 484 13.15 -22.16 2.54
C ALA A 484 14.30 -21.16 2.70
N TYR A 485 14.17 -20.32 3.71
CA TYR A 485 15.23 -19.49 4.26
C TYR A 485 15.48 -19.96 5.68
N ASP A 486 16.74 -20.21 6.02
CA ASP A 486 17.15 -20.73 7.31
C ASP A 486 18.45 -20.05 7.69
N THR A 487 18.47 -19.35 8.82
CA THR A 487 19.68 -18.72 9.35
C THR A 487 20.64 -19.75 9.92
N GLY A 488 20.16 -20.96 10.22
CA GLY A 488 20.77 -21.84 11.19
C GLY A 488 20.74 -21.22 12.59
N GLU A 489 21.42 -21.88 13.53
CA GLU A 489 21.69 -21.32 14.84
C GLU A 489 22.81 -20.29 14.73
N VAL A 490 22.51 -19.05 15.09
CA VAL A 490 23.46 -17.93 15.09
C VAL A 490 23.48 -17.28 16.47
N SER A 491 24.58 -16.60 16.77
CA SER A 491 24.73 -15.85 18.02
C SER A 491 25.34 -14.49 17.73
N GLN A 492 24.81 -13.44 18.36
CA GLN A 492 25.32 -12.09 18.24
C GLN A 492 26.60 -11.93 19.09
N PRO A 493 27.78 -11.73 18.47
CA PRO A 493 29.04 -11.70 19.19
C PRO A 493 29.21 -10.42 20.03
N GLY A 494 29.97 -10.51 21.12
CA GLY A 494 30.42 -9.37 21.92
C GLY A 494 30.39 -9.64 23.43
N PRO A 495 30.67 -8.64 24.27
CA PRO A 495 30.71 -8.81 25.71
C PRO A 495 29.30 -8.95 26.31
N CYS A 496 29.24 -9.43 27.55
CA CYS A 496 28.02 -9.44 28.32
C CYS A 496 27.63 -8.01 28.76
N ASP A 497 26.72 -7.37 28.04
CA ASP A 497 26.18 -6.04 28.31
C ASP A 497 24.76 -5.84 27.76
N TYR A 498 24.02 -4.88 28.32
CA TYR A 498 22.67 -4.53 27.87
C TYR A 498 22.65 -3.58 26.66
N ALA A 499 23.83 -3.25 26.12
CA ALA A 499 24.00 -2.22 25.09
C ALA A 499 24.00 -2.78 23.65
N ALA A 500 23.66 -4.07 23.49
CA ALA A 500 23.61 -4.72 22.20
C ALA A 500 22.62 -4.02 21.25
N ALA A 501 23.10 -3.71 20.05
CA ALA A 501 22.27 -3.20 18.97
C ALA A 501 21.41 -4.33 18.39
N TRP A 502 20.23 -3.97 17.89
CA TRP A 502 19.39 -4.89 17.13
C TRP A 502 20.08 -5.29 15.81
N GLU A 503 20.10 -6.58 15.53
CA GLU A 503 20.50 -7.15 14.25
C GLU A 503 19.27 -7.57 13.46
N LYS A 504 19.24 -7.23 12.17
CA LYS A 504 18.16 -7.60 11.26
C LYS A 504 18.60 -8.78 10.40
N VAL A 505 17.83 -9.86 10.44
CA VAL A 505 17.87 -10.91 9.42
C VAL A 505 16.76 -10.66 8.41
N SER A 506 17.02 -10.88 7.12
CA SER A 506 16.00 -10.72 6.10
C SER A 506 16.27 -11.55 4.86
N HIS A 507 15.21 -11.88 4.14
CA HIS A 507 15.26 -12.59 2.87
C HIS A 507 14.09 -12.19 1.98
N THR A 508 14.29 -12.21 0.67
CA THR A 508 13.20 -12.08 -0.29
C THR A 508 13.15 -13.32 -1.17
N PHE A 509 12.11 -14.11 -1.02
CA PHE A 509 11.86 -15.24 -1.91
C PHE A 509 11.47 -14.71 -3.28
N THR A 510 12.23 -15.08 -4.30
CA THR A 510 11.92 -14.81 -5.72
C THR A 510 12.04 -16.08 -6.52
N HIS A 511 11.36 -16.18 -7.66
CA HIS A 511 11.49 -17.31 -8.59
C HIS A 511 11.25 -18.71 -7.96
N TYR A 512 10.43 -18.80 -6.91
CA TYR A 512 10.12 -20.05 -6.21
C TYR A 512 9.12 -20.97 -6.94
N GLY A 513 8.74 -20.60 -8.18
CA GLY A 513 7.77 -21.34 -8.98
C GLY A 513 6.31 -21.14 -8.55
N PRO A 514 5.36 -21.74 -9.28
CA PRO A 514 3.94 -21.67 -8.93
C PRO A 514 3.61 -22.60 -7.76
N GLY A 515 2.42 -22.42 -7.18
CA GLY A 515 1.85 -23.34 -6.19
C GLY A 515 2.00 -22.90 -4.74
N ALA A 516 2.63 -21.76 -4.46
CA ALA A 516 2.68 -21.18 -3.12
C ALA A 516 1.27 -20.99 -2.55
N ARG A 517 1.07 -21.50 -1.33
CA ARG A 517 -0.20 -21.49 -0.60
C ARG A 517 -0.03 -21.00 0.82
N TYR A 518 1.04 -21.45 1.50
CA TYR A 518 1.31 -21.07 2.87
C TYR A 518 2.73 -20.53 3.04
N VAL A 519 2.91 -19.70 4.07
CA VAL A 519 4.22 -19.34 4.62
C VAL A 519 4.26 -19.87 6.05
N ARG A 520 5.24 -20.70 6.37
CA ARG A 520 5.47 -21.18 7.74
C ARG A 520 6.65 -20.43 8.33
N TRP A 521 6.38 -19.71 9.41
CA TRP A 521 7.38 -19.04 10.22
C TRP A 521 7.80 -19.92 11.39
N SER A 522 9.08 -19.99 11.72
CA SER A 522 9.58 -20.64 12.93
C SER A 522 10.84 -19.92 13.41
N ASP A 523 10.79 -19.35 14.60
CA ASP A 523 11.91 -18.69 15.26
C ASP A 523 12.05 -19.20 16.70
N GLY A 524 13.13 -18.78 17.34
CA GLY A 524 13.36 -19.07 18.73
C GLY A 524 14.76 -18.77 19.19
N GLY A 525 14.98 -19.01 20.47
CA GLY A 525 16.27 -18.79 21.09
C GLY A 525 16.42 -19.52 22.41
N VAL A 526 17.65 -19.51 22.90
CA VAL A 526 18.06 -20.09 24.17
C VAL A 526 19.25 -19.32 24.73
N ASP A 527 19.22 -19.10 26.03
CA ASP A 527 20.36 -18.55 26.78
C ASP A 527 21.51 -19.56 26.87
N SER A 528 22.75 -19.07 26.73
CA SER A 528 23.96 -19.89 26.73
C SER A 528 24.56 -20.11 28.13
N GLU A 529 24.26 -19.23 29.09
CA GLU A 529 24.80 -19.22 30.45
C GLU A 529 23.98 -20.03 31.47
N TRP A 530 22.78 -20.48 31.10
CA TRP A 530 21.85 -21.24 31.94
C TRP A 530 21.33 -20.47 33.15
N TRP A 531 21.01 -19.19 32.97
CA TRP A 531 20.54 -18.30 34.02
C TRP A 531 19.02 -18.33 34.17
N TRP A 532 18.57 -18.52 35.42
CA TRP A 532 17.15 -18.55 35.73
C TRP A 532 16.47 -17.21 35.42
N GLY A 533 15.49 -17.22 34.51
CA GLY A 533 14.79 -16.04 34.02
C GLY A 533 14.80 -15.96 32.49
N HIS A 534 14.53 -14.77 31.95
CA HIS A 534 14.46 -14.50 30.51
C HIS A 534 15.75 -13.82 30.05
N TYR A 535 16.86 -14.56 30.16
CA TYR A 535 18.19 -14.06 29.82
C TYR A 535 18.66 -14.43 28.41
N GLY A 536 17.82 -15.12 27.63
CA GLY A 536 18.16 -15.50 26.27
C GLY A 536 17.93 -14.37 25.26
N VAL A 537 17.80 -14.75 23.99
CA VAL A 537 17.62 -13.79 22.88
C VAL A 537 16.35 -12.96 23.06
N VAL A 538 16.46 -11.68 22.67
CA VAL A 538 15.32 -10.78 22.49
C VAL A 538 15.00 -10.67 21.00
N MET A 539 13.73 -10.86 20.63
CA MET A 539 13.22 -10.82 19.25
C MET A 539 12.10 -9.80 19.09
N ASP A 540 12.00 -9.20 17.91
CA ASP A 540 11.03 -8.16 17.58
C ASP A 540 10.89 -7.97 16.06
N ASP A 541 9.83 -7.28 15.63
CA ASP A 541 9.60 -6.84 14.25
C ASP A 541 9.64 -7.99 13.23
N ALA A 542 8.99 -9.10 13.58
CA ALA A 542 8.79 -10.22 12.68
C ALA A 542 7.81 -9.83 11.57
N VAL A 543 8.26 -9.93 10.32
CA VAL A 543 7.54 -9.47 9.13
C VAL A 543 7.48 -10.56 8.08
N VAL A 544 6.28 -10.74 7.51
CA VAL A 544 6.07 -11.38 6.22
C VAL A 544 5.27 -10.41 5.35
N ALA A 545 5.79 -10.04 4.18
CA ALA A 545 5.13 -9.14 3.23
C ALA A 545 5.20 -9.70 1.81
N VAL A 546 4.09 -9.65 1.07
CA VAL A 546 4.03 -10.09 -0.33
C VAL A 546 4.07 -8.88 -1.25
N PHE A 547 5.01 -8.82 -2.18
CA PHE A 547 5.17 -7.71 -3.12
C PHE A 547 4.46 -8.03 -4.44
N ARG A 548 3.57 -7.13 -4.85
CA ARG A 548 2.87 -7.15 -6.14
C ARG A 548 2.94 -5.82 -6.86
#